data_AF-A0ABC9YET1-F1
#
_entry.id   AF-A0ABC9YET1-F1
#
_cell.length_a   1.000
_cell.length_b   1.000
_cell.length_c   1.000
_cell.angle_alpha   90.00
_cell.angle_beta   90.00
_cell.angle_gamma   90.00
#
_symmetry.space_group_name_H-M   'P 1'
#
loop_
_entity.id
_entity.type
_entity.pdbx_description
1 polymer ?
#
loop_
_entity_poly.entity_id
_entity_poly.type
_entity_poly.pdbx_seq_one_letter_code
_entity_poly.pdbx_strand_id
1 'polypeptide(L)'
;MNRKTSTGGRRPAWMSKELLEKLKGKKEAYRMWKKGKATWEEYRDVVRECRDAMRKAKAHLELNVARDVKDNKKGFFKYISSKRKTRENVGPLPNEVGALVTEDTEKVELLNAAFASVFTAKASPQESQTLEEREKVWKKEH
;
A
#
# COMPACT_ATOMS: atom_id res chain seq x y z
N MET A 1 1.04 -11.58 22.30
CA MET A 1 0.25 -10.49 21.67
C MET A 1 0.98 -9.17 21.85
N ASN A 2 1.54 -8.57 20.79
CA ASN A 2 2.28 -7.30 20.91
C ASN A 2 1.56 -6.20 20.12
N ARG A 3 0.79 -5.35 20.81
CA ARG A 3 0.11 -4.19 20.23
C ARG A 3 1.14 -3.09 20.00
N LYS A 4 1.76 -3.08 18.82
CA LYS A 4 2.53 -1.91 18.35
C LYS A 4 1.58 -0.72 18.28
N THR A 5 1.92 0.33 19.03
CA THR A 5 1.15 1.56 19.18
C THR A 5 0.88 2.20 17.82
N SER A 6 -0.35 2.69 17.66
CA SER A 6 -0.75 3.43 16.47
C SER A 6 0.24 4.55 16.19
N THR A 7 0.63 4.70 14.93
CA THR A 7 1.60 5.69 14.44
C THR A 7 0.98 7.11 14.44
N GLY A 8 0.24 7.49 15.49
CA GLY A 8 -0.55 8.71 15.58
C GLY A 8 0.23 9.96 15.98
N GLY A 9 1.51 9.82 16.39
CA GLY A 9 2.31 10.95 16.90
C GLY A 9 3.32 11.54 15.92
N ARG A 10 3.59 10.89 14.76
CA ARG A 10 4.67 11.34 13.86
C ARG A 10 4.11 12.26 12.78
N ARG A 11 4.67 13.47 12.71
CA ARG A 11 4.39 14.46 11.67
C ARG A 11 4.47 13.82 10.27
N PRO A 12 3.42 13.92 9.44
CA PRO A 12 3.46 13.38 8.08
C PRO A 12 4.58 14.01 7.24
N ALA A 13 5.19 13.22 6.35
CA ALA A 13 6.35 13.67 5.57
C ALA A 13 6.06 14.89 4.66
N TRP A 14 4.80 15.09 4.25
CA TRP A 14 4.38 16.24 3.44
C TRP A 14 4.14 17.51 4.25
N MET A 15 4.18 17.46 5.58
CA MET A 15 3.79 18.59 6.44
C MET A 15 4.98 19.51 6.70
N SER A 16 5.16 20.59 5.92
CA SER A 16 6.21 21.59 6.11
C SER A 16 5.89 22.61 7.23
N LYS A 17 6.87 23.42 7.66
CA LYS A 17 6.67 24.47 8.68
C LYS A 17 5.68 25.51 8.16
N GLU A 18 5.79 25.87 6.89
CA GLU A 18 4.87 26.79 6.21
C GLU A 18 3.42 26.30 6.25
N LEU A 19 3.16 25.01 6.00
CA LEU A 19 1.81 24.45 6.08
C LEU A 19 1.23 24.50 7.49
N LEU A 20 2.07 24.35 8.52
CA LEU A 20 1.63 24.51 9.90
C LEU A 20 1.21 25.96 10.18
N GLU A 21 1.94 26.94 9.65
CA GLU A 21 1.55 28.35 9.76
C GLU A 21 0.24 28.63 9.02
N LYS A 22 0.05 28.09 7.81
CA LYS A 22 -1.25 28.19 7.11
C LYS A 22 -2.41 27.55 7.90
N LEU A 23 -2.16 26.43 8.58
CA LEU A 23 -3.15 25.79 9.45
C LEU A 23 -3.48 26.63 10.69
N LYS A 24 -2.49 27.31 11.28
CA LYS A 24 -2.72 28.27 12.37
C LYS A 24 -3.51 29.48 11.88
N GLY A 25 -3.11 30.09 10.75
CA GLY A 25 -3.82 31.20 10.12
C GLY A 25 -5.28 30.86 9.83
N LYS A 26 -5.57 29.63 9.35
CA LYS A 26 -6.94 29.15 9.18
C LYS A 26 -7.74 29.11 10.49
N LYS A 27 -7.13 28.67 11.60
CA LYS A 27 -7.79 28.66 12.92
C LYS A 27 -8.06 30.08 13.42
N GLU A 28 -7.16 31.01 13.18
CA GLU A 28 -7.31 32.42 13.54
C GLU A 28 -8.40 33.09 12.72
N ALA A 29 -8.41 32.89 11.40
CA ALA A 29 -9.46 33.37 10.51
C ALA A 29 -10.85 32.87 10.94
N TYR A 30 -10.96 31.58 11.31
CA TYR A 30 -12.20 31.04 11.88
C TYR A 30 -12.62 31.77 13.16
N ARG A 31 -11.67 32.04 14.06
CA ARG A 31 -11.93 32.75 15.32
C ARG A 31 -12.35 34.21 15.08
N MET A 32 -11.77 34.88 14.09
CA MET A 32 -12.13 36.25 13.71
C MET A 32 -13.53 36.30 13.10
N TRP A 33 -13.82 35.42 12.13
CA TRP A 33 -15.14 35.31 11.51
C TRP A 33 -16.23 34.98 12.54
N LYS A 34 -15.98 34.02 13.44
CA LYS A 34 -16.92 33.64 14.50
C LYS A 34 -17.22 34.79 15.48
N LYS A 35 -16.29 35.73 15.64
CA LYS A 35 -16.43 36.94 16.48
C LYS A 35 -16.99 38.14 15.70
N GLY A 36 -17.37 37.98 14.44
CA GLY A 36 -17.85 39.08 13.58
C GLY A 36 -16.75 40.08 13.19
N LYS A 37 -15.47 39.74 13.37
CA LYS A 37 -14.32 40.61 13.05
C LYS A 37 -13.75 40.39 11.65
N ALA A 38 -14.21 39.36 10.96
CA ALA A 38 -13.83 39.06 9.59
C ALA A 38 -15.08 38.66 8.82
N THR A 39 -15.08 38.94 7.51
CA THR A 39 -16.16 38.52 6.63
C THR A 39 -16.11 37.01 6.38
N TRP A 40 -17.22 36.46 5.92
CA TRP A 40 -17.26 35.07 5.47
C TRP A 40 -16.28 34.82 4.31
N GLU A 41 -16.11 35.81 3.43
CA GLU A 41 -15.26 35.72 2.24
C GLU A 41 -13.78 35.58 2.61
N GLU A 42 -13.29 36.42 3.53
CA GLU A 42 -11.92 36.35 4.04
C GLU A 42 -11.62 34.98 4.67
N TYR A 43 -12.53 34.45 5.48
CA TYR A 43 -12.37 33.11 6.04
C TYR A 43 -12.37 32.03 4.96
N ARG A 44 -13.29 32.11 4.00
CA ARG A 44 -13.43 31.14 2.91
C ARG A 44 -12.15 31.09 2.06
N ASP A 45 -11.53 32.22 1.79
CA ASP A 45 -10.33 32.30 0.97
C ASP A 45 -9.12 31.69 1.70
N VAL A 46 -8.93 31.99 2.99
CA VAL A 46 -7.92 31.32 3.83
C VAL A 46 -8.12 29.80 3.87
N VAL A 47 -9.37 29.33 3.95
CA VAL A 47 -9.69 27.90 3.92
C VAL A 47 -9.29 27.27 2.59
N ARG A 48 -9.57 27.94 1.46
CA ARG A 48 -9.23 27.49 0.11
C ARG A 48 -7.72 27.39 -0.06
N GLU A 49 -6.98 28.44 0.27
CA GLU A 49 -5.52 28.47 0.18
C GLU A 49 -4.87 27.38 1.03
N CYS A 50 -5.33 27.20 2.27
CA CYS A 50 -4.81 26.17 3.16
C CYS A 50 -5.05 24.76 2.58
N ARG A 51 -6.25 24.51 2.03
CA ARG A 51 -6.60 23.25 1.38
C ARG A 51 -5.72 23.01 0.15
N ASP A 52 -5.51 24.02 -0.67
CA ASP A 52 -4.75 23.90 -1.91
C ASP A 52 -3.26 23.71 -1.64
N ALA A 53 -2.70 24.42 -0.65
CA ALA A 53 -1.34 24.20 -0.19
C ALA A 53 -1.16 22.76 0.33
N MET A 54 -2.12 22.23 1.08
CA MET A 54 -2.09 20.85 1.56
C MET A 54 -2.16 19.83 0.41
N ARG A 55 -2.98 20.07 -0.62
CA ARG A 55 -3.02 19.21 -1.81
C ARG A 55 -1.69 19.22 -2.56
N LYS A 56 -1.14 20.41 -2.84
CA LYS A 56 0.15 20.58 -3.53
C LYS A 56 1.27 19.87 -2.80
N ALA A 57 1.34 19.98 -1.48
CA ALA A 57 2.37 19.32 -0.69
C ALA A 57 2.27 17.79 -0.69
N LYS A 58 1.04 17.25 -0.64
CA LYS A 58 0.82 15.80 -0.76
C LYS A 58 1.20 15.29 -2.15
N ALA A 59 0.76 15.98 -3.20
CA ALA A 59 1.09 15.65 -4.59
C ALA A 59 2.61 15.72 -4.84
N HIS A 60 3.28 16.71 -4.28
CA HIS A 60 4.73 16.84 -4.38
C HIS A 60 5.47 15.67 -3.71
N LEU A 61 5.04 15.26 -2.51
CA LEU A 61 5.58 14.07 -1.85
C LEU A 61 5.38 12.81 -2.71
N GLU A 62 4.18 12.61 -3.25
CA GLU A 62 3.84 11.46 -4.10
C GLU A 62 4.69 11.43 -5.37
N LEU A 63 4.87 12.59 -6.00
CA LEU A 63 5.73 12.74 -7.17
C LEU A 63 7.18 12.37 -6.86
N ASN A 64 7.73 12.85 -5.73
CA ASN A 64 9.10 12.50 -5.33
C ASN A 64 9.23 10.99 -5.06
N VAL A 65 8.26 10.40 -4.35
CA VAL A 65 8.23 8.95 -4.11
C VAL A 65 8.18 8.15 -5.40
N ALA A 66 7.43 8.61 -6.41
CA ALA A 66 7.31 7.95 -7.71
C ALA A 66 8.60 8.09 -8.55
N ARG A 67 9.25 9.26 -8.52
CA ARG A 67 10.51 9.50 -9.23
C ARG A 67 11.65 8.65 -8.67
N ASP A 68 11.72 8.54 -7.35
CA ASP A 68 12.83 7.87 -6.67
C ASP A 68 12.64 6.35 -6.54
N VAL A 69 11.64 5.75 -7.21
CA VAL A 69 11.37 4.30 -7.08
C VAL A 69 12.57 3.44 -7.48
N LYS A 70 13.30 3.85 -8.52
CA LYS A 70 14.45 3.09 -9.03
C LYS A 70 15.57 3.04 -8.00
N ASP A 71 15.87 4.18 -7.39
CA ASP A 71 17.00 4.36 -6.47
C ASP A 71 16.60 4.03 -5.01
N ASN A 72 15.32 4.17 -4.66
CA ASN A 72 14.77 4.01 -3.33
C ASN A 72 13.48 3.18 -3.30
N LYS A 73 13.57 1.93 -3.77
CA LYS A 73 12.47 0.94 -3.72
C LYS A 73 11.88 0.79 -2.31
N LYS A 74 12.74 0.79 -1.27
CA LYS A 74 12.30 0.69 0.13
C LYS A 74 11.42 1.87 0.55
N GLY A 75 11.76 3.09 0.12
CA GLY A 75 10.97 4.30 0.38
C GLY A 75 9.58 4.22 -0.24
N PHE A 76 9.47 3.72 -1.47
CA PHE A 76 8.19 3.51 -2.14
C PHE A 76 7.30 2.51 -1.38
N PHE A 77 7.80 1.31 -1.07
CA PHE A 77 7.00 0.33 -0.34
C PHE A 77 6.66 0.77 1.09
N LYS A 78 7.54 1.57 1.73
CA LYS A 78 7.23 2.24 3.00
C LYS A 78 6.12 3.27 2.87
N TYR A 79 6.09 4.04 1.78
CA TYR A 79 4.99 4.97 1.51
C TYR A 79 3.67 4.22 1.31
N ILE A 80 3.66 3.20 0.45
CA ILE A 80 2.48 2.36 0.19
C ILE A 80 1.97 1.73 1.48
N SER A 81 2.84 1.12 2.30
CA SER A 81 2.44 0.52 3.57
C SER A 81 1.89 1.56 4.56
N SER A 82 2.43 2.78 4.59
CA SER A 82 1.91 3.87 5.43
C SER A 82 0.52 4.38 5.02
N LYS A 83 0.12 4.14 3.77
CA LYS A 83 -1.19 4.52 3.23
C LYS A 83 -2.24 3.42 3.35
N ARG A 84 -1.81 2.17 3.51
CA ARG A 84 -2.73 1.05 3.72
C ARG A 84 -3.43 1.20 5.06
N LYS A 85 -4.76 1.08 5.06
CA LYS A 85 -5.59 1.12 6.27
C LYS A 85 -5.51 -0.18 7.06
N THR A 86 -5.36 -1.31 6.36
CA THR A 86 -5.28 -2.64 6.95
C THR A 86 -3.82 -3.04 7.12
N ARG A 87 -3.48 -3.53 8.31
CA ARG A 87 -2.12 -3.99 8.63
C ARG A 87 -1.84 -5.39 8.08
N GLU A 88 -2.87 -6.21 7.95
CA GLU A 88 -2.82 -7.54 7.35
C GLU A 88 -2.97 -7.44 5.83
N ASN A 89 -2.12 -8.16 5.09
CA ASN A 89 -2.16 -8.20 3.62
C ASN A 89 -3.28 -9.11 3.10
N VAL A 90 -3.55 -10.19 3.83
CA VAL A 90 -4.59 -11.19 3.54
C VAL A 90 -5.43 -11.31 4.80
N GLY A 91 -6.72 -10.97 4.70
CA GLY A 91 -7.67 -11.14 5.79
C GLY A 91 -7.92 -12.63 6.10
N PRO A 92 -8.75 -12.93 7.10
CA PRO A 92 -9.09 -14.32 7.41
C PRO A 92 -9.67 -15.03 6.18
N LEU A 93 -9.14 -16.21 5.86
CA LEU A 93 -9.57 -17.01 4.71
C LEU A 93 -10.39 -18.22 5.18
N PRO A 94 -11.55 -18.52 4.59
CA PRO A 94 -12.25 -19.76 4.89
C PRO A 94 -11.47 -20.96 4.33
N ASN A 95 -11.25 -21.98 5.16
CA ASN A 95 -10.73 -23.27 4.70
C ASN A 95 -11.84 -24.12 4.04
N GLU A 96 -11.50 -25.33 3.63
CA GLU A 96 -12.43 -26.28 2.99
C GLU A 96 -13.67 -26.61 3.84
N VAL A 97 -13.55 -26.52 5.16
CA VAL A 97 -14.62 -26.78 6.14
C VAL A 97 -15.37 -25.48 6.51
N GLY A 98 -15.03 -24.35 5.90
CA GLY A 98 -15.64 -23.04 6.13
C GLY A 98 -15.14 -22.30 7.38
N ALA A 99 -14.13 -22.83 8.08
CA ALA A 99 -13.53 -22.16 9.24
C ALA A 99 -12.54 -21.06 8.81
N LEU A 100 -12.56 -19.93 9.50
CA LEU A 100 -11.69 -18.79 9.18
C LEU A 100 -10.26 -19.01 9.70
N VAL A 101 -9.34 -19.15 8.76
CA VAL A 101 -7.90 -19.24 8.97
C VAL A 101 -7.32 -17.85 9.15
N THR A 102 -6.72 -17.61 10.31
CA THR A 102 -6.06 -16.32 10.63
C THR A 102 -4.54 -16.41 10.65
N GLU A 103 -3.96 -17.61 10.79
CA GLU A 103 -2.52 -17.81 10.80
C GLU A 103 -1.91 -17.70 9.40
N ASP A 104 -0.77 -17.01 9.27
CA ASP A 104 -0.14 -16.78 7.98
C ASP A 104 0.40 -18.07 7.35
N THR A 105 0.93 -19.00 8.16
CA THR A 105 1.41 -20.32 7.69
C THR A 105 0.28 -21.11 7.02
N GLU A 106 -0.84 -21.24 7.73
CA GLU A 106 -2.03 -21.94 7.25
C GLU A 106 -2.64 -21.27 6.02
N LYS A 107 -2.67 -19.92 5.97
CA LYS A 107 -3.11 -19.17 4.78
C LYS A 107 -2.22 -19.46 3.56
N VAL A 108 -0.90 -19.55 3.75
CA VAL A 108 0.06 -19.83 2.67
C VAL A 108 -0.16 -21.24 2.13
N GLU A 109 -0.32 -22.23 3.01
CA GLU A 109 -0.59 -23.62 2.62
C GLU A 109 -1.91 -23.74 1.84
N LEU A 110 -2.98 -23.10 2.33
CA LEU A 110 -4.29 -23.09 1.66
C LEU A 110 -4.20 -22.49 0.25
N LEU A 111 -3.52 -21.34 0.10
CA LEU A 111 -3.35 -20.69 -1.19
C LEU A 111 -2.48 -21.51 -2.15
N ASN A 112 -1.40 -22.13 -1.64
CA ASN A 112 -0.54 -23.00 -2.43
C ASN A 112 -1.29 -24.24 -2.91
N ALA A 113 -2.10 -24.87 -2.06
CA ALA A 113 -2.94 -26.02 -2.43
C ALA A 113 -3.98 -25.64 -3.48
N ALA A 114 -4.66 -24.50 -3.32
CA ALA A 114 -5.60 -23.99 -4.31
C ALA A 114 -4.92 -23.70 -5.65
N PHE A 115 -3.73 -23.09 -5.64
CA PHE A 115 -2.95 -22.85 -6.84
C PHE A 115 -2.57 -24.16 -7.54
N ALA A 116 -2.01 -25.13 -6.81
CA ALA A 116 -1.66 -26.43 -7.35
C ALA A 116 -2.87 -27.17 -7.95
N SER A 117 -4.04 -27.11 -7.31
CA SER A 117 -5.28 -27.72 -7.79
C SER A 117 -5.70 -27.21 -9.17
N VAL A 118 -5.59 -25.89 -9.41
CA VAL A 118 -5.90 -25.29 -10.72
C VAL A 118 -5.01 -25.86 -11.83
N PHE A 119 -3.77 -26.21 -11.53
CA PHE A 119 -2.80 -26.75 -12.49
C PHE A 119 -2.73 -28.28 -12.51
N THR A 120 -3.40 -28.98 -11.59
CA THR A 120 -3.45 -30.45 -11.54
C THR A 120 -4.75 -31.03 -12.10
N ALA A 121 -5.65 -30.19 -12.63
CA ALA A 121 -6.83 -30.64 -13.33
C ALA A 121 -6.45 -31.28 -14.69
N LYS A 122 -6.40 -32.62 -14.68
CA LYS A 122 -6.28 -33.58 -15.82
C LYS A 122 -4.86 -33.88 -16.31
N ALA A 123 -4.12 -34.65 -15.51
CA ALA A 123 -3.35 -35.76 -16.08
C ALA A 123 -4.27 -37.00 -16.11
N SER A 124 -5.03 -37.18 -17.19
CA SER A 124 -5.37 -38.56 -17.58
C SER A 124 -4.04 -39.30 -17.77
N PRO A 125 -3.89 -40.56 -17.36
CA PRO A 125 -2.70 -41.34 -17.68
C PRO A 125 -2.66 -41.53 -19.20
N GLN A 126 -2.00 -40.63 -19.93
CA GLN A 126 -1.54 -40.94 -21.27
C GLN A 126 -0.12 -41.49 -21.09
N GLU A 127 -0.01 -42.77 -21.42
CA GLU A 127 1.22 -43.55 -21.38
C GLU A 127 2.39 -42.79 -22.00
N SER A 128 3.51 -42.85 -21.30
CA SER A 128 4.80 -42.30 -21.64
C SER A 128 5.40 -42.97 -22.88
N GLN A 129 5.47 -42.22 -23.98
CA GLN A 129 6.48 -42.34 -25.05
C GLN A 129 6.71 -40.87 -25.48
N THR A 130 7.89 -40.24 -25.41
CA THR A 130 9.21 -40.69 -25.85
C THR A 130 10.24 -39.71 -25.24
N LEU A 131 11.11 -40.16 -24.34
CA LEU A 131 12.25 -39.37 -23.82
C LEU A 131 13.60 -40.00 -24.19
N GLU A 132 13.65 -40.76 -25.30
CA GLU A 132 14.90 -41.39 -25.76
C GLU A 132 15.66 -40.60 -26.83
N GLU A 133 15.06 -39.57 -27.46
CA GLU A 133 15.73 -38.88 -28.57
C GLU A 133 16.69 -37.76 -28.15
N ARG A 134 16.64 -37.28 -26.90
CA ARG A 134 17.46 -36.12 -26.48
C ARG A 134 18.84 -36.47 -25.93
N GLU A 135 19.09 -37.72 -25.55
CA GLU A 135 20.41 -38.14 -25.02
C GLU A 135 21.45 -38.44 -26.12
N LYS A 136 21.03 -38.64 -27.37
CA LYS A 136 21.98 -38.95 -28.47
C LYS A 136 22.67 -37.72 -29.08
N VAL A 137 22.19 -36.50 -28.80
CA VAL A 137 22.72 -35.26 -29.40
C VAL A 137 23.96 -34.73 -28.67
N TRP A 138 24.16 -35.05 -27.39
CA TRP A 138 25.26 -34.49 -26.58
C TRP A 138 26.58 -35.31 -26.58
N LYS A 139 26.63 -36.47 -27.24
CA LYS A 139 27.85 -37.31 -27.29
C LYS A 139 28.68 -37.18 -28.57
N LYS A 140 28.44 -36.16 -29.40
CA LYS A 140 29.16 -35.99 -30.67
C LYS A 140 29.65 -34.57 -30.91
N GLU A 141 30.36 -34.02 -29.93
CA GLU A 141 31.41 -33.03 -30.18
C GLU A 141 32.60 -33.41 -29.30
N HIS A 142 33.55 -34.11 -29.92
CA HIS A 142 34.90 -34.30 -29.42
C HIS A 142 35.86 -34.32 -30.61
#